data_AF-A0AA93BD50-F1
#
_entry.id   AF-A0AA93BD50-F1
#
_cell.length_a   1.000
_cell.length_b   1.000
_cell.length_c   1.000
_cell.angle_alpha   90.00
_cell.angle_beta   90.00
_cell.angle_gamma   90.00
#
_symmetry.space_group_name_H-M   'P 1'
#
loop_
_entity.id
_entity.type
_entity.pdbx_description
1 polymer ?
#
loop_
_entity_poly.entity_id
_entity_poly.type
_entity_poly.pdbx_seq_one_letter_code
_entity_poly.pdbx_strand_id
1 'polypeptide(L)'
;MLCILYQFGLNHYSFIYYFIGGKLLRGCRSLFSITIPSSVTSLGHSCFQNCSGLETIYFKGELPEGIRNYNLGISYNIIIKVPTEYLQDYKDAFGPDYKYIYAWNPDESGDDTKPVTLCATPSISYASGELKFASETAGAEYHYTITDADMASNAYNKEGKVTLSAAYKISVYATADGYKASDKAEATLYWINANLENGTNINQVRTRGLVASAHDGIISLSGLDDGEVVKFFAADGKYLGSTVAANGAASYAVSESLVIAKVGKDSIKIAMK
;
A
#
# COMPACT_ATOMS: atom_id res chain seq x y z
N MET A 1 19.49 2.87 -7.13
CA MET A 1 20.72 3.02 -7.95
C MET A 1 21.38 4.41 -7.79
N LEU A 2 20.61 5.52 -7.77
CA LEU A 2 21.16 6.88 -7.58
C LEU A 2 21.92 7.14 -6.26
N CYS A 3 21.56 6.46 -5.15
CA CYS A 3 22.18 6.73 -3.85
C CYS A 3 23.60 6.15 -3.71
N ILE A 4 23.97 5.15 -4.52
CA ILE A 4 25.30 4.53 -4.51
C ILE A 4 26.26 5.35 -5.39
N LEU A 5 25.74 6.03 -6.42
CA LEU A 5 26.53 6.81 -7.38
C LEU A 5 26.92 8.21 -6.85
N TYR A 6 26.12 8.83 -5.98
CA TYR A 6 26.33 10.23 -5.58
C TYR A 6 27.43 10.45 -4.52
N GLN A 7 27.90 9.41 -3.82
CA GLN A 7 28.86 9.59 -2.72
C GLN A 7 30.34 9.41 -3.14
N PHE A 8 30.62 8.91 -4.34
CA PHE A 8 32.01 8.62 -4.76
C PHE A 8 32.51 9.36 -5.99
N GLY A 9 31.69 10.09 -6.76
CA GLY A 9 32.19 10.97 -7.84
C GLY A 9 33.06 10.26 -8.90
N LEU A 10 32.70 9.05 -9.34
CA LEU A 10 33.51 8.28 -10.30
C LEU A 10 32.62 7.76 -11.44
N ASN A 11 32.68 8.45 -12.57
CA ASN A 11 31.80 8.22 -13.73
C ASN A 11 32.42 7.36 -14.86
N HIS A 12 33.48 6.55 -14.64
CA HIS A 12 34.11 5.84 -15.78
C HIS A 12 34.84 4.50 -15.50
N TYR A 13 34.47 3.71 -14.49
CA TYR A 13 35.03 2.35 -14.33
C TYR A 13 33.99 1.35 -13.81
N SER A 14 33.83 0.23 -14.52
CA SER A 14 33.02 -0.90 -14.09
C SER A 14 33.75 -1.65 -12.97
N PHE A 15 33.60 -1.18 -11.73
CA PHE A 15 34.13 -1.86 -10.55
C PHE A 15 33.22 -3.01 -10.14
N ILE A 16 33.78 -4.21 -10.06
CA ILE A 16 33.17 -5.35 -9.38
C ILE A 16 33.24 -5.05 -7.88
N TYR A 17 32.12 -4.67 -7.27
CA TYR A 17 32.06 -4.46 -5.83
C TYR A 17 31.89 -5.82 -5.14
N TYR A 18 32.91 -6.24 -4.37
CA TYR A 18 32.87 -7.44 -3.54
C TYR A 18 32.28 -7.20 -2.15
N PHE A 19 32.27 -5.94 -1.70
CA PHE A 19 31.92 -5.58 -0.34
C PHE A 19 31.12 -4.28 -0.29
N ILE A 20 30.04 -4.29 0.50
CA ILE A 20 29.29 -3.09 0.86
C ILE A 20 29.66 -2.71 2.30
N GLY A 21 30.29 -1.55 2.46
CA GLY A 21 30.85 -1.09 3.74
C GLY A 21 29.83 -0.92 4.86
N GLY A 22 30.29 -1.10 6.11
CA GLY A 22 29.48 -0.83 7.29
C GLY A 22 29.00 0.62 7.32
N LYS A 23 27.73 0.83 7.63
CA LYS A 23 27.03 2.13 7.61
C LYS A 23 26.99 2.84 6.24
N LEU A 24 27.37 2.22 5.13
CA LEU A 24 27.43 2.89 3.82
C LEU A 24 26.08 3.48 3.39
N LEU A 25 24.98 2.80 3.69
CA LEU A 25 23.62 3.25 3.37
C LEU A 25 22.89 3.80 4.60
N ARG A 26 23.60 4.06 5.71
CA ARG A 26 22.97 4.47 6.96
C ARG A 26 22.25 5.80 6.79
N GLY A 27 20.95 5.83 7.12
CA GLY A 27 20.13 7.03 7.08
C GLY A 27 19.60 7.39 5.70
N CYS A 28 19.73 6.52 4.70
CA CYS A 28 19.14 6.72 3.38
C CYS A 28 17.60 6.57 3.43
N ARG A 29 16.91 7.61 3.87
CA ARG A 29 15.44 7.61 4.02
C ARG A 29 14.68 7.56 2.70
N SER A 30 15.29 7.99 1.61
CA SER A 30 14.72 7.96 0.25
C SER A 30 15.06 6.68 -0.53
N LEU A 31 15.78 5.73 0.09
CA LEU A 31 16.09 4.44 -0.54
C LEU A 31 14.90 3.50 -0.37
N PHE A 32 14.04 3.40 -1.39
CA PHE A 32 12.88 2.50 -1.38
C PHE A 32 13.24 1.05 -1.70
N SER A 33 14.18 0.84 -2.62
CA SER A 33 14.66 -0.48 -2.99
C SER A 33 16.14 -0.49 -3.37
N ILE A 34 16.78 -1.64 -3.23
CA ILE A 34 18.17 -1.88 -3.63
C ILE A 34 18.35 -3.27 -4.21
N THR A 35 19.18 -3.38 -5.24
CA THR A 35 19.65 -4.65 -5.79
C THR A 35 21.10 -4.85 -5.40
N ILE A 36 21.39 -5.98 -4.76
CA ILE A 36 22.70 -6.46 -4.37
C ILE A 36 23.17 -7.45 -5.45
N PRO A 37 24.18 -7.09 -6.27
CA PRO A 37 24.71 -7.96 -7.31
C PRO A 37 25.29 -9.26 -6.74
N SER A 38 25.36 -10.31 -7.57
CA SER A 38 25.97 -11.60 -7.19
C SER A 38 27.46 -11.49 -6.86
N SER A 39 28.14 -10.44 -7.35
CA SER A 39 29.54 -10.18 -7.01
C SER A 39 29.75 -9.71 -5.57
N VAL A 40 28.72 -9.21 -4.89
CA VAL A 40 28.84 -8.71 -3.52
C VAL A 40 28.80 -9.91 -2.57
N THR A 41 29.96 -10.28 -2.04
CA THR A 41 30.11 -11.42 -1.13
C THR A 41 30.02 -11.03 0.34
N SER A 42 30.04 -9.73 0.69
CA SER A 42 29.98 -9.28 2.07
C SER A 42 29.25 -7.94 2.29
N LEU A 43 28.49 -7.86 3.38
CA LEU A 43 27.75 -6.69 3.86
C LEU A 43 28.24 -6.27 5.24
N GLY A 44 28.56 -4.98 5.40
CA GLY A 44 29.07 -4.45 6.64
C GLY A 44 28.00 -4.15 7.70
N HIS A 45 28.45 -4.07 8.96
CA HIS A 45 27.61 -3.76 10.11
C HIS A 45 26.80 -2.47 9.96
N SER A 46 25.51 -2.52 10.32
CA SER A 46 24.57 -1.40 10.28
C SER A 46 24.47 -0.71 8.91
N CYS A 47 24.74 -1.44 7.81
CA CYS A 47 24.69 -0.89 6.47
C CYS A 47 23.37 -0.18 6.16
N PHE A 48 22.24 -0.73 6.59
CA PHE A 48 20.88 -0.21 6.36
C PHE A 48 20.26 0.50 7.55
N GLN A 49 21.04 0.78 8.61
CA GLN A 49 20.50 1.43 9.81
C GLN A 49 19.85 2.78 9.46
N ASN A 50 18.65 3.04 9.97
CA ASN A 50 17.85 4.25 9.72
C ASN A 50 17.43 4.46 8.24
N CYS A 51 17.40 3.41 7.42
CA CYS A 51 16.76 3.44 6.10
C CYS A 51 15.24 3.29 6.22
N SER A 52 14.55 4.31 6.74
CA SER A 52 13.12 4.22 7.04
C SER A 52 12.20 4.06 5.82
N GLY A 53 12.68 4.39 4.63
CA GLY A 53 11.92 4.21 3.38
C GLY A 53 12.17 2.88 2.68
N LEU A 54 13.09 2.04 3.17
CA LEU A 54 13.47 0.80 2.49
C LEU A 54 12.35 -0.24 2.64
N GLU A 55 11.73 -0.59 1.52
CA GLU A 55 10.63 -1.55 1.43
C GLU A 55 11.09 -2.88 0.83
N THR A 56 12.13 -2.91 -0.02
CA THR A 56 12.56 -4.14 -0.70
C THR A 56 14.07 -4.25 -0.94
N ILE A 57 14.64 -5.44 -0.71
CA ILE A 57 16.01 -5.80 -1.10
C ILE A 57 15.97 -6.97 -2.08
N TYR A 58 16.70 -6.85 -3.18
CA TYR A 58 16.90 -7.92 -4.17
C TYR A 58 18.34 -8.43 -4.08
N PHE A 59 18.53 -9.72 -3.89
CA PHE A 59 19.84 -10.36 -3.97
C PHE A 59 19.96 -11.16 -5.25
N LYS A 60 21.06 -11.02 -5.98
CA LYS A 60 21.30 -11.73 -7.25
C LYS A 60 22.16 -12.98 -7.13
N GLY A 61 22.70 -13.29 -5.95
CA GLY A 61 23.62 -14.41 -5.78
C GLY A 61 23.51 -15.06 -4.41
N GLU A 62 24.56 -15.78 -4.04
CA GLU A 62 24.73 -16.46 -2.77
C GLU A 62 24.60 -15.49 -1.58
N LEU A 63 24.32 -16.05 -0.40
CA LEU A 63 24.19 -15.33 0.86
C LEU A 63 25.48 -14.55 1.21
N PRO A 64 25.46 -13.19 1.20
CA PRO A 64 26.63 -12.42 1.59
C PRO A 64 27.00 -12.64 3.06
N GLU A 65 28.31 -12.72 3.31
CA GLU A 65 28.86 -12.64 4.65
C GLU A 65 28.35 -11.37 5.33
N GLY A 66 28.00 -11.45 6.60
CA GLY A 66 27.46 -10.34 7.37
C GLY A 66 25.94 -10.40 7.59
N ILE A 67 25.17 -11.10 6.75
CA ILE A 67 23.75 -11.39 7.08
C ILE A 67 23.66 -12.19 8.37
N ARG A 68 24.50 -13.23 8.51
CA ARG A 68 24.57 -14.06 9.73
C ARG A 68 25.32 -13.41 10.89
N ASN A 69 26.28 -12.53 10.59
CA ASN A 69 27.30 -12.12 11.55
C ASN A 69 27.06 -10.72 12.12
N TYR A 70 26.27 -9.88 11.44
CA TYR A 70 26.11 -8.47 11.79
C TYR A 70 24.64 -8.06 11.84
N ASN A 71 24.32 -7.14 12.75
CA ASN A 71 23.09 -6.38 12.64
C ASN A 71 23.21 -5.40 11.48
N LEU A 72 22.61 -5.74 10.35
CA LEU A 72 22.61 -4.91 9.14
C LEU A 72 21.70 -3.68 9.26
N GLY A 73 20.82 -3.61 10.26
CA GLY A 73 19.85 -2.53 10.42
C GLY A 73 18.68 -2.62 9.44
N ILE A 74 18.37 -3.82 8.95
CA ILE A 74 17.23 -4.11 8.08
C ILE A 74 15.98 -4.25 8.96
N SER A 75 14.84 -3.72 8.52
CA SER A 75 13.57 -3.85 9.23
C SER A 75 12.90 -5.21 8.94
N TYR A 76 12.23 -5.81 9.92
CA TYR A 76 11.57 -7.12 9.77
C TYR A 76 10.40 -7.13 8.78
N ASN A 77 9.83 -5.97 8.49
CA ASN A 77 8.65 -5.84 7.63
C ASN A 77 8.98 -5.58 6.15
N ILE A 78 10.25 -5.65 5.75
CA ILE A 78 10.62 -5.47 4.34
C ILE A 78 10.46 -6.76 3.55
N ILE A 79 10.34 -6.63 2.24
CA ILE A 79 10.37 -7.75 1.31
C ILE A 79 11.83 -8.05 0.93
N ILE A 80 12.24 -9.32 1.03
CA ILE A 80 13.55 -9.80 0.59
C ILE A 80 13.35 -10.79 -0.55
N LYS A 81 13.92 -10.49 -1.72
CA LYS A 81 13.87 -11.33 -2.92
C LYS A 81 15.24 -11.96 -3.15
N VAL A 82 15.32 -13.29 -3.23
CA VAL A 82 16.57 -14.06 -3.32
C VAL A 82 16.50 -15.16 -4.38
N PRO A 83 17.60 -15.56 -5.02
CA PRO A 83 17.57 -16.61 -6.03
C PRO A 83 16.92 -17.88 -5.47
N THR A 84 16.09 -18.54 -6.27
CA THR A 84 15.33 -19.73 -5.86
C THR A 84 16.24 -20.79 -5.22
N GLU A 85 17.44 -20.96 -5.77
CA GLU A 85 18.46 -21.88 -5.28
C GLU A 85 18.98 -21.57 -3.86
N TYR A 86 19.00 -20.29 -3.43
CA TYR A 86 19.48 -19.88 -2.11
C TYR A 86 18.34 -19.56 -1.12
N LEU A 87 17.08 -19.75 -1.50
CA LEU A 87 15.94 -19.31 -0.69
C LEU A 87 16.00 -19.82 0.75
N GLN A 88 16.35 -21.09 0.93
CA GLN A 88 16.41 -21.68 2.26
C GLN A 88 17.58 -21.11 3.08
N ASP A 89 18.77 -20.94 2.48
CA ASP A 89 19.93 -20.36 3.14
C ASP A 89 19.66 -18.95 3.68
N TYR A 90 18.93 -18.15 2.90
CA TYR A 90 18.49 -16.82 3.29
C TYR A 90 17.46 -16.84 4.42
N LYS A 91 16.46 -17.74 4.37
CA LYS A 91 15.49 -17.90 5.45
C LYS A 91 16.17 -18.29 6.76
N ASP A 92 17.12 -19.22 6.69
CA ASP A 92 17.86 -19.69 7.86
C ASP A 92 18.76 -18.58 8.42
N ALA A 93 19.37 -17.77 7.56
CA ALA A 93 20.27 -16.69 7.96
C ALA A 93 19.53 -15.48 8.58
N PHE A 94 18.39 -15.09 8.00
CA PHE A 94 17.58 -13.98 8.53
C PHE A 94 16.75 -14.40 9.75
N GLY A 95 16.34 -15.66 9.82
CA GLY A 95 15.55 -16.20 10.92
C GLY A 95 14.05 -15.87 10.83
N PRO A 96 13.26 -16.39 11.78
CA PRO A 96 11.79 -16.41 11.70
C PRO A 96 11.12 -15.02 11.81
N ASP A 97 11.83 -14.02 12.31
CA ASP A 97 11.30 -12.65 12.44
C ASP A 97 11.10 -11.98 11.07
N TYR A 98 11.85 -12.40 10.05
CA TYR A 98 11.73 -11.93 8.67
C TYR A 98 10.74 -12.79 7.89
N LYS A 99 9.47 -12.37 7.88
CA LYS A 99 8.36 -13.15 7.31
C LYS A 99 8.28 -13.11 5.79
N TYR A 100 8.88 -12.12 5.15
CA TYR A 100 8.66 -11.79 3.74
C TYR A 100 9.91 -12.07 2.88
N ILE A 101 10.39 -13.32 2.92
CA ILE A 101 11.53 -13.78 2.10
C ILE A 101 11.00 -14.70 1.01
N TYR A 102 11.15 -14.28 -0.25
CA TYR A 102 10.60 -14.97 -1.42
C TYR A 102 11.67 -15.25 -2.48
N ALA A 103 11.47 -16.32 -3.23
CA ALA A 103 12.26 -16.60 -4.42
C ALA A 103 12.02 -15.55 -5.50
N TRP A 104 13.05 -15.30 -6.32
CA TRP A 104 12.97 -14.64 -7.63
C TRP A 104 14.09 -15.19 -8.52
N ASN A 105 13.91 -15.21 -9.85
CA ASN A 105 14.95 -15.68 -10.77
C ASN A 105 15.86 -14.51 -11.20
N PRO A 106 17.15 -14.48 -10.80
CA PRO A 106 18.06 -13.39 -11.16
C PRO A 106 18.51 -13.42 -12.64
N ASP A 107 18.39 -14.58 -13.30
CA ASP A 107 18.82 -14.84 -14.68
C ASP A 107 17.69 -14.72 -15.73
N GLU A 108 16.46 -14.41 -15.30
CA GLU A 108 15.36 -14.10 -16.22
C GLU A 108 15.40 -12.67 -16.78
N SER A 109 16.41 -11.85 -16.45
CA SER A 109 17.05 -10.85 -17.34
C SER A 109 17.94 -9.89 -16.53
N GLY A 110 19.23 -9.84 -16.88
CA GLY A 110 19.96 -8.57 -16.93
C GLY A 110 19.70 -7.90 -18.28
N ASP A 111 19.62 -6.57 -18.28
CA ASP A 111 19.41 -5.65 -19.42
C ASP A 111 17.95 -5.35 -19.83
N ASP A 112 17.50 -4.14 -19.47
CA ASP A 112 16.48 -3.23 -20.06
C ASP A 112 15.17 -3.72 -20.71
N THR A 113 14.79 -4.99 -20.56
CA THR A 113 13.42 -5.46 -20.89
C THR A 113 12.86 -6.35 -19.79
N LYS A 114 12.61 -5.71 -18.65
CA LYS A 114 11.71 -6.21 -17.58
C LYS A 114 10.41 -6.79 -18.17
N PRO A 115 9.64 -7.62 -17.45
CA PRO A 115 8.19 -7.59 -17.64
C PRO A 115 7.72 -6.13 -17.53
N VAL A 116 7.37 -5.57 -18.69
CA VAL A 116 6.91 -4.18 -18.84
C VAL A 116 5.52 -4.01 -18.22
N THR A 117 4.84 -5.13 -17.96
CA THR A 117 3.47 -5.19 -17.50
C THR A 117 3.43 -5.02 -15.98
N LEU A 118 2.87 -3.89 -15.56
CA LEU A 118 2.51 -3.59 -14.18
C LEU A 118 1.39 -4.54 -13.75
N CYS A 119 1.40 -5.02 -12.49
CA CYS A 119 0.18 -5.59 -11.93
C CYS A 119 -0.95 -4.56 -12.07
N ALA A 120 -2.12 -5.03 -12.45
CA ALA A 120 -3.31 -4.19 -12.45
C ALA A 120 -3.54 -3.65 -11.02
N THR A 121 -3.72 -2.34 -10.91
CA THR A 121 -4.00 -1.68 -9.64
C THR A 121 -5.23 -2.33 -8.99
N PRO A 122 -5.13 -2.80 -7.74
CA PRO A 122 -6.21 -3.51 -7.10
C PRO A 122 -7.41 -2.60 -6.86
N SER A 123 -8.61 -3.15 -7.02
CA SER A 123 -9.85 -2.54 -6.55
C SER A 123 -10.03 -2.81 -5.05
N ILE A 124 -10.63 -1.84 -4.34
CA ILE A 124 -10.96 -1.93 -2.92
C ILE A 124 -12.48 -1.82 -2.80
N SER A 125 -13.11 -2.80 -2.15
CA SER A 125 -14.56 -2.81 -1.96
C SER A 125 -14.96 -3.36 -0.59
N TYR A 126 -16.20 -3.10 -0.17
CA TYR A 126 -16.76 -3.65 1.05
C TYR A 126 -18.10 -4.30 0.78
N ALA A 127 -18.26 -5.55 1.21
CA ALA A 127 -19.49 -6.31 1.04
C ALA A 127 -19.59 -7.39 2.12
N SER A 128 -20.80 -7.65 2.61
CA SER A 128 -21.09 -8.72 3.57
C SER A 128 -20.27 -8.66 4.86
N GLY A 129 -19.86 -7.47 5.30
CA GLY A 129 -19.06 -7.28 6.51
C GLY A 129 -17.54 -7.33 6.29
N GLU A 130 -17.08 -7.60 5.07
CA GLU A 130 -15.67 -7.83 4.75
C GLU A 130 -15.12 -6.78 3.77
N LEU A 131 -13.87 -6.37 4.02
CA LEU A 131 -13.08 -5.61 3.05
C LEU A 131 -12.49 -6.59 2.02
N LYS A 132 -12.69 -6.31 0.73
CA LYS A 132 -12.27 -7.18 -0.37
C LYS A 132 -11.32 -6.44 -1.30
N PHE A 133 -10.25 -7.12 -1.68
CA PHE A 133 -9.28 -6.68 -2.68
C PHE A 133 -9.34 -7.59 -3.90
N ALA A 134 -9.31 -7.01 -5.09
CA ALA A 134 -9.27 -7.77 -6.33
C ALA A 134 -8.39 -7.07 -7.36
N SER A 135 -7.55 -7.82 -8.06
CA SER A 135 -6.74 -7.37 -9.20
C SER A 135 -7.03 -8.26 -10.40
N GLU A 136 -6.98 -7.68 -11.60
CA GLU A 136 -7.06 -8.44 -12.86
C GLU A 136 -5.81 -9.30 -13.10
N THR A 137 -4.74 -9.08 -12.33
CA THR A 137 -3.52 -9.89 -12.43
C THR A 137 -3.73 -11.26 -11.78
N ALA A 138 -3.61 -12.32 -12.57
CA ALA A 138 -3.72 -13.68 -12.09
C ALA A 138 -2.65 -13.98 -11.02
N GLY A 139 -3.06 -14.61 -9.91
CA GLY A 139 -2.16 -14.93 -8.81
C GLY A 139 -1.74 -13.73 -7.95
N ALA A 140 -2.43 -12.59 -8.06
CA ALA A 140 -2.12 -11.40 -7.26
C ALA A 140 -2.23 -11.66 -5.74
N GLU A 141 -1.16 -11.31 -5.04
CA GLU A 141 -1.10 -11.16 -3.59
C GLU A 141 -1.24 -9.68 -3.21
N TYR A 142 -1.86 -9.40 -2.06
CA TYR A 142 -2.24 -8.05 -1.66
C TYR A 142 -1.51 -7.61 -0.38
N HIS A 143 -0.83 -6.47 -0.46
CA HIS A 143 -0.13 -5.84 0.65
C HIS A 143 -0.88 -4.57 1.03
N TYR A 144 -1.42 -4.49 2.25
CA TYR A 144 -2.30 -3.40 2.65
C TYR A 144 -1.89 -2.72 3.97
N THR A 145 -2.28 -1.47 4.11
CA THR A 145 -2.17 -0.67 5.35
C THR A 145 -3.52 -0.05 5.66
N ILE A 146 -3.98 -0.16 6.91
CA ILE A 146 -5.21 0.45 7.42
C ILE A 146 -4.84 1.36 8.59
N THR A 147 -5.22 2.62 8.52
CA THR A 147 -4.99 3.61 9.59
C THR A 147 -6.28 4.33 9.94
N ASP A 148 -6.54 4.53 11.23
CA ASP A 148 -7.66 5.35 11.70
C ASP A 148 -7.32 6.85 11.61
N ALA A 149 -8.27 7.67 11.17
CA ALA A 149 -8.09 9.10 11.01
C ALA A 149 -8.25 9.90 12.32
N ASP A 150 -8.95 9.36 13.32
CA ASP A 150 -9.19 10.02 14.61
C ASP A 150 -8.40 9.43 15.78
N MET A 151 -7.41 8.59 15.49
CA MET A 151 -6.44 8.06 16.46
C MET A 151 -5.64 9.19 17.11
N ALA A 152 -6.13 9.68 18.25
CA ALA A 152 -5.46 10.65 19.10
C ALA A 152 -5.18 10.04 20.48
N SER A 153 -3.92 10.12 20.93
CA SER A 153 -3.51 9.75 22.29
C SER A 153 -3.02 10.99 23.01
N ASN A 154 -3.54 11.28 24.21
CA ASN A 154 -3.19 12.45 25.02
C ASN A 154 -3.43 13.82 24.34
N ALA A 155 -4.42 13.95 23.44
CA ALA A 155 -4.71 15.20 22.77
C ALA A 155 -5.45 16.22 23.68
N TYR A 156 -5.03 17.48 23.63
CA TYR A 156 -5.61 18.59 24.38
C TYR A 156 -6.65 19.35 23.53
N ASN A 157 -7.86 19.53 24.06
CA ASN A 157 -8.93 20.29 23.40
C ASN A 157 -9.59 21.25 24.41
N LYS A 158 -9.48 22.55 24.17
CA LYS A 158 -10.01 23.62 25.05
C LYS A 158 -11.50 23.88 24.84
N GLU A 159 -12.05 23.52 23.68
CA GLU A 159 -13.46 23.73 23.33
C GLU A 159 -14.38 22.59 23.78
N GLY A 160 -13.81 21.47 24.25
CA GLY A 160 -14.55 20.27 24.65
C GLY A 160 -15.22 19.54 23.48
N LYS A 161 -14.90 19.90 22.23
CA LYS A 161 -15.51 19.32 21.03
C LYS A 161 -14.50 18.44 20.30
N VAL A 162 -14.70 17.13 20.39
CA VAL A 162 -13.94 16.15 19.62
C VAL A 162 -14.82 15.69 18.46
N THR A 163 -14.35 15.90 17.23
CA THR A 163 -15.02 15.38 16.04
C THR A 163 -14.42 14.01 15.76
N LEU A 164 -15.20 12.96 15.97
CA LEU A 164 -14.83 11.60 15.59
C LEU A 164 -15.20 11.40 14.12
N SER A 165 -14.27 10.86 13.36
CA SER A 165 -14.53 10.41 11.99
C SER A 165 -14.16 8.94 11.98
N ALA A 166 -15.15 8.07 12.20
CA ALA A 166 -14.97 6.61 12.09
C ALA A 166 -14.72 6.26 10.61
N ALA A 167 -13.52 6.60 10.15
CA ALA A 167 -13.09 6.60 8.77
C ALA A 167 -11.67 6.02 8.72
N TYR A 168 -11.57 4.79 8.22
CA TYR A 168 -10.29 4.10 8.07
C TYR A 168 -9.71 4.39 6.69
N LYS A 169 -8.52 4.99 6.65
CA LYS A 169 -7.77 5.13 5.40
C LYS A 169 -7.09 3.81 5.08
N ILE A 170 -7.29 3.35 3.85
CA ILE A 170 -6.81 2.07 3.34
C ILE A 170 -5.89 2.36 2.15
N SER A 171 -4.72 1.74 2.12
CA SER A 171 -3.83 1.72 0.95
C SER A 171 -3.43 0.27 0.67
N VAL A 172 -3.54 -0.17 -0.58
CA VAL A 172 -3.18 -1.54 -0.99
C VAL A 172 -2.48 -1.53 -2.34
N TYR A 173 -1.52 -2.42 -2.53
CA TYR A 173 -0.93 -2.72 -3.83
C TYR A 173 -0.85 -4.22 -4.04
N ALA A 174 -0.84 -4.63 -5.31
CA ALA A 174 -0.79 -6.02 -5.73
C ALA A 174 0.62 -6.42 -6.19
N THR A 175 1.01 -7.65 -5.90
CA THR A 175 2.23 -8.28 -6.41
C THR A 175 1.91 -9.65 -6.98
N ALA A 176 2.59 -10.05 -8.06
CA ALA A 176 2.48 -11.40 -8.61
C ALA A 176 3.85 -11.84 -9.14
N ASP A 177 4.09 -13.15 -9.14
CA ASP A 177 5.32 -13.72 -9.70
C ASP A 177 5.43 -13.37 -11.19
N GLY A 178 6.57 -12.80 -11.59
CA GLY A 178 6.81 -12.32 -12.95
C GLY A 178 6.26 -10.92 -13.27
N TYR A 179 5.71 -10.18 -12.30
CA TYR A 179 5.16 -8.82 -12.52
C TYR A 179 5.85 -7.74 -11.67
N LYS A 180 5.80 -6.47 -12.13
CA LYS A 180 6.04 -5.31 -11.25
C LYS A 180 4.89 -5.16 -10.25
N ALA A 181 5.20 -4.80 -9.00
CA ALA A 181 4.19 -4.34 -8.04
C ALA A 181 3.33 -3.23 -8.65
N SER A 182 2.02 -3.27 -8.40
CA SER A 182 1.07 -2.28 -8.92
C SER A 182 1.30 -0.90 -8.30
N ASP A 183 0.68 0.12 -8.89
CA ASP A 183 0.44 1.36 -8.16
C ASP A 183 -0.46 1.09 -6.94
N LYS A 184 -0.38 1.99 -5.94
CA LYS A 184 -1.19 1.88 -4.73
C LYS A 184 -2.62 2.35 -5.03
N ALA A 185 -3.59 1.49 -4.76
CA ALA A 185 -4.97 1.90 -4.63
C ALA A 185 -5.21 2.46 -3.23
N GLU A 186 -6.05 3.49 -3.14
CA GLU A 186 -6.44 4.08 -1.88
C GLU A 186 -7.95 4.19 -1.77
N ALA A 187 -8.46 3.99 -0.56
CA ALA A 187 -9.87 4.17 -0.25
C ALA A 187 -10.04 4.59 1.22
N THR A 188 -11.24 5.05 1.56
CA THR A 188 -11.63 5.30 2.94
C THR A 188 -12.88 4.48 3.26
N LEU A 189 -12.82 3.66 4.31
CA LEU A 189 -13.96 2.93 4.86
C LEU A 189 -14.64 3.78 5.93
N TYR A 190 -15.91 4.09 5.72
CA TYR A 190 -16.78 4.83 6.62
C TYR A 190 -17.80 3.90 7.28
N TRP A 191 -18.22 4.22 8.49
CA TRP A 191 -19.43 3.66 9.09
C TRP A 191 -20.59 4.62 8.92
N ILE A 192 -21.64 4.19 8.21
CA ILE A 192 -22.87 4.98 8.00
C ILE A 192 -24.07 4.30 8.65
N ASN A 193 -25.15 5.04 8.85
CA ASN A 193 -26.39 4.48 9.33
C ASN A 193 -27.03 3.67 8.19
N ALA A 194 -27.40 2.42 8.46
CA ALA A 194 -28.17 1.63 7.52
C ALA A 194 -29.56 2.26 7.35
N ASN A 195 -30.00 2.40 6.11
CA ASN A 195 -31.34 2.88 5.80
C ASN A 195 -32.36 1.82 6.20
N LEU A 196 -32.99 1.99 7.37
CA LEU A 196 -34.17 1.21 7.75
C LEU A 196 -35.43 2.00 7.38
N GLU A 197 -35.97 1.74 6.20
CA GLU A 197 -37.41 1.93 5.98
C GLU A 197 -38.13 0.69 6.55
N ASN A 198 -38.61 0.79 7.80
CA ASN A 198 -39.97 0.40 8.22
C ASN A 198 -40.10 0.09 9.73
N GLY A 199 -41.02 0.80 10.38
CA GLY A 199 -42.24 0.14 10.86
C GLY A 199 -42.39 -0.27 12.33
N THR A 200 -41.40 -0.10 13.21
CA THR A 200 -41.63 -0.32 14.66
C THR A 200 -40.90 0.73 15.50
N ASN A 201 -41.53 1.16 16.59
CA ASN A 201 -41.09 2.24 17.49
C ASN A 201 -39.83 1.91 18.31
N ILE A 202 -38.82 1.28 17.70
CA ILE A 202 -37.51 1.06 18.30
C ILE A 202 -36.48 1.38 17.21
N ASN A 203 -35.87 2.57 17.29
CA ASN A 203 -34.74 2.97 16.45
C ASN A 203 -33.53 2.05 16.72
N GLN A 204 -33.50 0.85 16.12
CA GLN A 204 -32.26 0.09 16.02
C GLN A 204 -31.39 0.80 14.99
N VAL A 205 -30.45 1.62 15.46
CA VAL A 205 -29.38 2.15 14.61
C VAL A 205 -28.49 0.97 14.22
N ARG A 206 -28.77 0.34 13.08
CA ARG A 206 -27.81 -0.57 12.46
C ARG A 206 -26.80 0.30 11.71
N THR A 207 -25.52 0.14 11.99
CA THR A 207 -24.45 0.75 11.20
C THR A 207 -23.94 -0.25 10.17
N ARG A 208 -23.50 0.23 9.02
CA ARG A 208 -22.83 -0.60 8.00
C ARG A 208 -21.60 0.10 7.44
N GLY A 209 -20.65 -0.70 6.97
CA GLY A 209 -19.44 -0.20 6.34
C GLY A 209 -19.73 0.25 4.90
N LEU A 210 -19.15 1.37 4.51
CA LEU A 210 -19.18 1.89 3.16
C LEU A 210 -17.77 2.32 2.76
N VAL A 211 -17.23 1.74 1.69
CA VAL A 211 -15.92 2.11 1.14
C VAL A 211 -16.12 3.13 0.03
N ALA A 212 -15.43 4.25 0.14
CA ALA A 212 -15.31 5.25 -0.93
C ALA A 212 -13.89 5.27 -1.49
N SER A 213 -13.76 5.16 -2.80
CA SER A 213 -12.51 5.33 -3.55
C SER A 213 -12.71 6.32 -4.69
N ALA A 214 -11.61 6.91 -5.14
CA ALA A 214 -11.59 7.89 -6.21
C ALA A 214 -10.36 7.65 -7.08
N HIS A 215 -10.57 7.37 -8.37
CA HIS A 215 -9.49 7.15 -9.33
C HIS A 215 -9.96 7.60 -10.72
N ASP A 216 -9.08 8.26 -11.49
CA ASP A 216 -9.32 8.72 -12.86
C ASP A 216 -10.64 9.49 -13.06
N GLY A 217 -10.96 10.42 -12.16
CA GLY A 217 -12.19 11.21 -12.29
C GLY A 217 -13.47 10.44 -11.92
N ILE A 218 -13.38 9.22 -11.39
CA ILE A 218 -14.53 8.41 -11.01
C ILE A 218 -14.49 8.16 -9.50
N ILE A 219 -15.58 8.52 -8.83
CA ILE A 219 -15.86 8.09 -7.47
C ILE A 219 -16.57 6.75 -7.53
N SER A 220 -16.11 5.80 -6.71
CA SER A 220 -16.77 4.51 -6.51
C SER A 220 -17.10 4.31 -5.04
N LEU A 221 -18.34 3.91 -4.78
CA LEU A 221 -18.88 3.61 -3.46
C LEU A 221 -19.32 2.15 -3.43
N SER A 222 -18.96 1.41 -2.39
CA SER A 222 -19.40 0.03 -2.16
C SER A 222 -19.83 -0.19 -0.71
N GLY A 223 -20.66 -1.19 -0.46
CA GLY A 223 -21.34 -1.38 0.82
C GLY A 223 -22.69 -0.65 0.90
N LEU A 224 -23.28 -0.37 -0.27
CA LEU A 224 -24.62 0.18 -0.42
C LEU A 224 -25.64 -0.95 -0.51
N ASP A 225 -26.91 -0.66 -0.22
CA ASP A 225 -28.01 -1.57 -0.54
C ASP A 225 -28.47 -1.33 -1.98
N ASP A 226 -28.92 -2.38 -2.68
CA ASP A 226 -29.43 -2.24 -4.05
C ASP A 226 -30.64 -1.30 -4.12
N GLY A 227 -30.64 -0.39 -5.09
CA GLY A 227 -31.67 0.64 -5.23
C GLY A 227 -31.42 1.91 -4.39
N GLU A 228 -30.37 1.93 -3.57
CA GLU A 228 -30.04 3.10 -2.76
C GLU A 228 -29.54 4.27 -3.60
N VAL A 229 -30.07 5.47 -3.35
CA VAL A 229 -29.70 6.67 -4.11
C VAL A 229 -28.55 7.40 -3.43
N VAL A 230 -27.47 7.62 -4.17
CA VAL A 230 -26.36 8.48 -3.77
C VAL A 230 -26.46 9.81 -4.50
N LYS A 231 -26.38 10.92 -3.76
CA LYS A 231 -26.38 12.28 -4.31
C LYS A 231 -25.02 12.93 -4.14
N PHE A 232 -24.50 13.58 -5.17
CA PHE A 232 -23.17 14.19 -5.18
C PHE A 232 -23.28 15.71 -5.21
N PHE A 233 -22.41 16.36 -4.43
CA PHE A 233 -22.32 17.81 -4.32
C PHE A 233 -20.85 18.24 -4.37
N ALA A 234 -20.56 19.42 -4.92
CA ALA A 234 -19.26 20.05 -4.80
C ALA A 234 -19.02 20.57 -3.37
N ALA A 235 -17.78 20.94 -3.07
CA ALA A 235 -17.38 21.45 -1.76
C ALA A 235 -18.13 22.73 -1.33
N ASP A 236 -18.60 23.53 -2.28
CA ASP A 236 -19.42 24.73 -2.06
C ASP A 236 -20.91 24.42 -1.85
N GLY A 237 -21.30 23.14 -1.92
CA GLY A 237 -22.68 22.68 -1.78
C GLY A 237 -23.47 22.63 -3.09
N LYS A 238 -22.89 22.97 -4.25
CA LYS A 238 -23.55 22.84 -5.55
C LYS A 238 -23.88 21.38 -5.85
N TYR A 239 -25.13 21.10 -6.23
CA TYR A 239 -25.55 19.76 -6.65
C TYR A 239 -24.88 19.38 -7.98
N LEU A 240 -24.28 18.19 -8.01
CA LEU A 240 -23.59 17.65 -9.18
C LEU A 240 -24.44 16.61 -9.92
N GLY A 241 -25.14 15.75 -9.17
CA GLY A 241 -25.98 14.69 -9.73
C GLY A 241 -26.25 13.56 -8.74
N SER A 242 -26.79 12.45 -9.23
CA SER A 242 -27.09 11.28 -8.42
C SER A 242 -26.92 9.99 -9.20
N THR A 243 -26.61 8.90 -8.51
CA THR A 243 -26.63 7.54 -9.05
C THR A 243 -27.38 6.60 -8.11
N VAL A 244 -27.82 5.46 -8.63
CA VAL A 244 -28.53 4.41 -7.90
C VAL A 244 -27.60 3.22 -7.77
N ALA A 245 -27.48 2.68 -6.56
CA ALA A 245 -26.66 1.51 -6.29
C ALA A 245 -27.22 0.26 -6.98
N ALA A 246 -26.32 -0.51 -7.58
CA ALA A 246 -26.61 -1.81 -8.17
C ALA A 246 -25.46 -2.78 -7.83
N ASN A 247 -25.81 -4.00 -7.45
CA ASN A 247 -24.89 -5.00 -6.91
C ASN A 247 -24.06 -4.48 -5.72
N GLY A 248 -24.70 -3.68 -4.86
CA GLY A 248 -24.11 -3.11 -3.65
C GLY A 248 -23.08 -1.99 -3.88
N ALA A 249 -23.00 -1.46 -5.10
CA ALA A 249 -22.05 -0.41 -5.47
C ALA A 249 -22.69 0.67 -6.33
N ALA A 250 -22.10 1.87 -6.30
CA ALA A 250 -22.52 3.01 -7.12
C ALA A 250 -21.28 3.83 -7.52
N SER A 251 -21.22 4.26 -8.77
CA SER A 251 -20.11 5.07 -9.28
C SER A 251 -20.62 6.36 -9.94
N TYR A 252 -19.81 7.41 -9.87
CA TYR A 252 -20.14 8.71 -10.43
C TYR A 252 -18.89 9.42 -10.94
N ALA A 253 -18.95 9.92 -12.17
CA ALA A 253 -17.86 10.69 -12.78
C ALA A 253 -17.90 12.14 -12.27
N VAL A 254 -16.76 12.67 -11.86
CA VAL A 254 -16.59 14.00 -11.27
C VAL A 254 -15.34 14.69 -11.81
N SER A 255 -15.36 16.01 -11.82
CA SER A 255 -14.23 16.85 -12.23
C SER A 255 -13.67 17.68 -11.08
N GLU A 256 -14.37 17.69 -9.95
CA GLU A 256 -14.10 18.46 -8.76
C GLU A 256 -13.01 17.78 -7.92
N SER A 257 -12.08 18.56 -7.36
CA SER A 257 -11.03 18.05 -6.47
C SER A 257 -11.56 17.53 -5.12
N LEU A 258 -12.77 17.93 -4.73
CA LEU A 258 -13.43 17.50 -3.51
C LEU A 258 -14.95 17.40 -3.74
N VAL A 259 -15.50 16.23 -3.43
CA VAL A 259 -16.92 15.91 -3.61
C VAL A 259 -17.52 15.43 -2.30
N ILE A 260 -18.76 15.80 -2.07
CA ILE A 260 -19.58 15.35 -0.94
C ILE A 260 -20.62 14.38 -1.49
N ALA A 261 -20.48 13.10 -1.16
CA ALA A 261 -21.47 12.07 -1.45
C ALA A 261 -22.44 11.97 -0.27
N LYS A 262 -23.74 12.05 -0.55
CA LYS A 262 -24.81 11.85 0.44
C LYS A 262 -25.51 10.53 0.20
N VAL A 263 -25.54 9.71 1.25
CA VAL A 263 -26.20 8.40 1.30
C VAL A 263 -27.21 8.47 2.44
N GLY A 264 -28.51 8.51 2.11
CA GLY A 264 -29.55 8.82 3.10
C GLY A 264 -29.31 10.17 3.79
N LYS A 265 -29.10 10.14 5.12
CA LYS A 265 -28.78 11.33 5.93
C LYS A 265 -27.28 11.57 6.11
N ASP A 266 -26.45 10.57 5.81
CA ASP A 266 -25.01 10.62 6.02
C ASP A 266 -24.32 11.36 4.87
N SER A 267 -23.24 12.08 5.19
CA SER A 267 -22.45 12.86 4.22
C SER A 267 -20.99 12.44 4.30
N ILE A 268 -20.44 12.05 3.15
CA ILE A 268 -19.09 11.49 3.00
C ILE A 268 -18.27 12.45 2.14
N LYS A 269 -17.11 12.89 2.64
CA LYS A 269 -16.19 13.75 1.91
C LYS A 269 -15.14 12.91 1.20
N ILE A 270 -15.04 13.07 -0.12
CA ILE A 270 -14.18 12.27 -0.99
C ILE A 270 -13.28 13.24 -1.76
N ALA A 271 -11.98 13.19 -1.48
CA ALA A 271 -10.99 13.95 -2.21
C ALA A 271 -10.62 13.20 -3.50
N MET A 272 -10.65 13.91 -4.62
CA MET A 272 -10.11 13.43 -5.89
C MET A 272 -8.61 13.73 -5.91
N LYS A 273 -7.80 12.71 -6.22
CA LYS A 273 -6.36 12.85 -6.41
C LYS A 273 -6.03 13.10 -7.88
#